data_AF-A0A914X774-F1
#
_entry.id   AF-A0A914X774-F1
#
_cell.length_a   1.000
_cell.length_b   1.000
_cell.length_c   1.000
_cell.angle_alpha   90.00
_cell.angle_beta   90.00
_cell.angle_gamma   90.00
#
_symmetry.space_group_name_H-M   'P 1'
#
loop_
_entity.id
_entity.type
_entity.pdbx_description
1 polymer ?
#
loop_
_entity_poly.entity_id
_entity_poly.type
_entity_poly.pdbx_seq_one_letter_code
_entity_poly.pdbx_strand_id
1 'polypeptide(L)'
;MSSGIVDPAFKSAGRAPGIEIWRIEKLKVVPVPAEQYGYFYSGDCYIVMSSIGTPPRAWKIHFWIGDKSSADEQCAVAYKAVELDDSLDGIPIQYREIQNHESKQFLSYFKGGIRYMVGGVDTALRRFDSNTFKKRLFHVKGKRNCRVQQVDLSVQSLNQGDVFILDAGTTIFVWNGPQSNVGERIKGAEIARQIRDEERAGRAKIELIDESWASHNDFFKELGSSPGSK
;
A
#
# COMPACT_ATOMS: atom_id res chain seq x y z
N MET A 1 16.82 -5.58 -35.25
CA MET A 1 16.13 -5.82 -33.97
C MET A 1 15.07 -4.74 -33.85
N SER A 2 13.79 -5.12 -33.81
CA SER A 2 12.70 -4.13 -33.89
C SER A 2 12.82 -3.17 -32.72
N SER A 3 13.03 -1.89 -33.02
CA SER A 3 12.71 -0.79 -32.11
C SER A 3 11.20 -0.87 -31.87
N GLY A 4 10.79 -1.72 -30.92
CA GLY A 4 9.44 -1.73 -30.41
C GLY A 4 9.12 -0.32 -29.92
N ILE A 5 7.92 0.15 -30.21
CA ILE A 5 7.45 1.42 -29.67
C ILE A 5 7.35 1.22 -28.15
N VAL A 6 8.37 1.68 -27.42
CA VAL A 6 8.37 1.68 -25.95
C VAL A 6 7.33 2.68 -25.47
N ASP A 7 6.60 2.31 -24.43
CA ASP A 7 5.59 3.14 -23.79
C ASP A 7 6.21 4.49 -23.43
N PRO A 8 5.56 5.62 -23.78
CA PRO A 8 6.08 6.94 -23.44
C PRO A 8 6.41 7.10 -21.95
N ALA A 9 5.70 6.39 -21.07
CA ALA A 9 5.94 6.40 -19.63
C ALA A 9 7.33 5.85 -19.23
N PHE A 10 7.98 5.05 -20.08
CA PHE A 10 9.30 4.45 -19.82
C PHE A 10 10.46 5.20 -20.48
N LYS A 11 10.22 6.25 -21.26
CA LYS A 11 11.28 6.93 -22.05
C LYS A 11 12.47 7.42 -21.22
N SER A 12 12.24 7.78 -19.95
CA SER A 12 13.26 8.23 -19.00
C SER A 12 13.62 7.20 -17.91
N ALA A 13 13.00 6.02 -17.96
CA ALA A 13 13.18 4.98 -16.96
C ALA A 13 14.66 4.59 -16.86
N GLY A 14 15.17 4.44 -15.64
CA GLY A 14 16.45 3.80 -15.39
C GLY A 14 17.66 4.73 -15.45
N ARG A 15 17.43 6.03 -15.70
CA ARG A 15 18.49 7.02 -15.94
C ARG A 15 19.10 7.59 -14.65
N ALA A 16 18.39 7.51 -13.53
CA ALA A 16 18.85 7.99 -12.23
C ALA A 16 18.78 6.86 -11.17
N PRO A 17 19.69 6.86 -10.17
CA PRO A 17 19.61 5.90 -9.07
C PRO A 17 18.34 6.13 -8.25
N GLY A 18 17.74 5.04 -7.77
CA GLY A 18 16.53 5.09 -6.95
C GLY A 18 15.47 4.10 -7.41
N ILE A 19 14.21 4.40 -7.06
CA ILE A 19 13.06 3.61 -7.49
C ILE A 19 12.09 4.47 -8.32
N GLU A 20 11.54 3.86 -9.36
CA GLU A 20 10.48 4.43 -10.20
C GLU A 20 9.29 3.46 -10.19
N ILE A 21 8.08 3.97 -10.01
CA ILE A 21 6.87 3.15 -9.89
C ILE A 21 5.83 3.60 -10.91
N TRP A 22 5.22 2.62 -11.57
CA TRP A 22 4.09 2.82 -12.47
C TRP A 22 2.95 1.90 -12.07
N ARG A 23 1.73 2.35 -12.33
CA ARG A 23 0.48 1.62 -12.15
C ARG A 23 -0.12 1.32 -13.52
N ILE A 24 -0.74 0.15 -13.66
CA ILE A 24 -1.53 -0.17 -14.85
C ILE A 24 -2.91 0.45 -14.67
N GLU A 25 -3.28 1.37 -15.55
CA GLU A 25 -4.60 2.00 -15.55
C GLU A 25 -5.25 1.86 -16.93
N LYS A 26 -6.33 1.08 -17.03
CA LYS A 26 -7.02 0.80 -18.30
C LYS A 26 -6.04 0.35 -19.39
N LEU A 27 -5.16 -0.60 -19.04
CA LEU A 27 -4.10 -1.16 -19.89
C LEU A 27 -2.99 -0.17 -20.31
N LYS A 28 -2.92 1.00 -19.69
CA LYS A 28 -1.85 1.99 -19.90
C LYS A 28 -0.91 2.04 -18.71
N VAL A 29 0.35 2.38 -18.96
CA VAL A 29 1.35 2.60 -17.91
C VAL A 29 1.25 4.06 -17.43
N VAL A 30 0.98 4.26 -16.14
CA VAL A 30 0.85 5.60 -15.54
C VAL A 30 1.87 5.74 -14.41
N PRO A 31 2.74 6.77 -14.41
CA PRO A 31 3.70 6.97 -13.32
C PRO A 31 2.97 7.29 -12.02
N VAL A 32 3.39 6.65 -10.94
CA VAL A 32 2.89 6.92 -9.59
C VAL A 32 3.66 8.12 -9.01
N PRO A 33 2.98 9.11 -8.43
CA PRO A 33 3.66 10.20 -7.73
C PRO A 33 4.50 9.69 -6.55
N ALA A 34 5.67 10.30 -6.31
CA ALA A 34 6.62 9.82 -5.31
C ALA A 34 6.04 9.79 -3.88
N GLU A 35 5.13 10.70 -3.57
CA GLU A 35 4.40 10.77 -2.31
C GLU A 35 3.45 9.57 -2.08
N GLN A 36 3.09 8.85 -3.15
CA GLN A 36 2.27 7.64 -3.09
C GLN A 36 3.10 6.35 -3.14
N TYR A 37 4.42 6.44 -3.10
CA TYR A 37 5.27 5.24 -3.06
C TYR A 37 5.02 4.45 -1.77
N GLY A 38 4.74 3.15 -1.93
CA GLY A 38 4.38 2.26 -0.84
C GLY A 38 2.88 2.02 -0.68
N TYR A 39 2.03 2.78 -1.39
CA TYR A 39 0.59 2.52 -1.47
C TYR A 39 0.28 1.67 -2.71
N PHE A 40 -0.32 0.51 -2.48
CA PHE A 40 -0.71 -0.43 -3.53
C PHE A 40 -2.19 -0.77 -3.39
N TYR A 41 -2.97 -0.53 -4.43
CA TYR A 41 -4.37 -0.92 -4.46
C TYR A 41 -4.48 -2.40 -4.81
N SER A 42 -5.21 -3.17 -3.98
CA SER A 42 -5.36 -4.62 -4.15
C SER A 42 -6.06 -5.02 -5.45
N GLY A 43 -6.82 -4.12 -6.06
CA GLY A 43 -7.47 -4.31 -7.35
C GLY A 43 -6.61 -3.98 -8.56
N ASP A 44 -5.35 -3.57 -8.39
CA ASP A 44 -4.50 -3.10 -9.49
C ASP A 44 -3.18 -3.88 -9.60
N CYS A 45 -2.44 -3.59 -10.67
CA CYS A 45 -1.08 -4.08 -10.89
C CYS A 45 -0.08 -2.92 -11.06
N TYR A 46 1.16 -3.15 -10.66
CA TYR A 46 2.21 -2.12 -10.64
C TYR A 46 3.53 -2.65 -11.17
N ILE A 47 4.33 -1.76 -11.74
CA ILE A 47 5.75 -1.97 -12.05
C ILE A 47 6.57 -1.11 -11.10
N VAL A 48 7.52 -1.72 -10.40
CA VAL A 48 8.50 -1.05 -9.54
C VAL A 48 9.87 -1.38 -10.07
N MET A 49 10.59 -0.38 -10.56
CA MET A 49 11.96 -0.55 -11.01
C MET A 49 12.93 0.07 -10.02
N SER A 50 14.00 -0.66 -9.69
CA SER A 50 15.12 -0.16 -8.90
C SER A 50 16.36 -0.03 -9.77
N SER A 51 16.93 1.18 -9.81
CA SER A 51 18.12 1.55 -10.56
C SER A 51 19.31 1.71 -9.61
N ILE A 52 20.39 0.96 -9.83
CA ILE A 52 21.51 0.82 -8.89
C ILE A 52 22.81 1.34 -9.51
N GLY A 53 23.52 2.19 -8.75
CA GLY A 53 24.79 2.80 -9.14
C GLY A 53 24.65 4.26 -9.61
N THR A 54 25.78 4.97 -9.68
CA THR A 54 25.85 6.37 -10.15
C THR A 54 26.98 6.50 -11.18
N PRO A 55 26.69 6.47 -12.50
CA PRO A 55 25.37 6.29 -13.12
C PRO A 55 24.83 4.86 -12.92
N PRO A 56 23.50 4.64 -13.07
CA PRO A 56 22.91 3.32 -12.98
C PRO A 56 23.53 2.32 -13.96
N ARG A 57 23.80 1.10 -13.49
CA ARG A 57 24.37 0.00 -14.30
C ARG A 57 23.70 -1.35 -14.05
N ALA A 58 22.78 -1.41 -13.09
CA ALA A 58 22.01 -2.60 -12.79
C ALA A 58 20.59 -2.18 -12.45
N TRP A 59 19.62 -2.92 -12.98
CA TRP A 59 18.20 -2.66 -12.79
C TRP A 59 17.50 -3.91 -12.32
N LYS A 60 16.46 -3.70 -11.52
CA LYS A 60 15.54 -4.75 -11.08
C LYS A 60 14.14 -4.30 -11.37
N ILE A 61 13.40 -5.08 -12.14
CA ILE A 61 12.02 -4.81 -12.50
C ILE A 61 11.15 -5.75 -11.69
N HIS A 62 10.31 -5.21 -10.84
CA HIS A 62 9.32 -5.95 -10.08
C HIS A 62 7.96 -5.65 -10.66
N PHE A 63 7.20 -6.65 -11.09
CA PHE A 63 5.78 -6.47 -11.38
C PHE A 63 4.95 -7.05 -10.25
N TRP A 64 4.26 -6.16 -9.54
CA TRP A 64 3.43 -6.47 -8.40
C TRP A 64 1.98 -6.69 -8.84
N ILE A 65 1.37 -7.77 -8.35
CA ILE A 65 0.01 -8.18 -8.68
C ILE A 65 -0.85 -8.14 -7.42
N GLY A 66 -1.90 -7.32 -7.45
CA GLY A 66 -2.91 -7.24 -6.39
C GLY A 66 -3.82 -8.46 -6.37
N ASP A 67 -4.21 -8.91 -5.18
CA ASP A 67 -5.04 -10.10 -4.98
C ASP A 67 -6.44 -10.01 -5.60
N LYS A 68 -6.90 -8.79 -5.90
CA LYS A 68 -8.21 -8.49 -6.51
C LYS A 68 -8.09 -7.92 -7.93
N SER A 69 -6.89 -7.91 -8.51
CA SER A 69 -6.66 -7.41 -9.87
C SER A 69 -7.27 -8.30 -10.93
N SER A 70 -7.68 -7.71 -12.05
CA SER A 70 -8.26 -8.43 -13.19
C SER A 70 -7.20 -9.21 -13.97
N ALA A 71 -7.63 -10.24 -14.72
CA ALA A 71 -6.71 -11.07 -15.51
C ALA A 71 -6.01 -10.28 -16.63
N ASP A 72 -6.72 -9.34 -17.24
CA ASP A 72 -6.18 -8.44 -18.27
C ASP A 72 -5.15 -7.47 -17.71
N GLU A 73 -5.36 -6.91 -16.51
CA GLU A 73 -4.33 -6.10 -15.84
C GLU A 73 -3.09 -6.92 -15.48
N GLN A 74 -3.27 -8.16 -15.02
CA GLN A 74 -2.16 -9.08 -14.72
C GLN A 74 -1.36 -9.44 -15.98
N CYS A 75 -2.03 -9.69 -17.11
CA CYS A 75 -1.36 -9.89 -18.39
C CYS A 75 -0.65 -8.61 -18.85
N ALA A 76 -1.29 -7.45 -18.72
CA ALA A 76 -0.74 -6.17 -19.12
C ALA A 76 0.53 -5.81 -18.33
N VAL A 77 0.53 -6.00 -17.00
CA VAL A 77 1.71 -5.68 -16.17
C VAL A 77 2.90 -6.59 -16.52
N ALA A 78 2.66 -7.88 -16.78
CA ALA A 78 3.71 -8.81 -17.17
C ALA A 78 4.28 -8.44 -18.55
N TYR A 79 3.41 -8.13 -19.51
CA TYR A 79 3.84 -7.67 -20.84
C TYR A 79 4.65 -6.38 -20.77
N LYS A 80 4.19 -5.40 -19.98
CA LYS A 80 4.87 -4.10 -19.81
C LYS A 80 6.20 -4.22 -19.07
N ALA A 81 6.36 -5.19 -18.17
CA ALA A 81 7.64 -5.48 -17.55
C ALA A 81 8.68 -5.99 -18.57
N VAL A 82 8.26 -6.84 -19.51
CA VAL A 82 9.12 -7.30 -20.62
C VAL A 82 9.46 -6.15 -21.57
N GLU A 83 8.49 -5.31 -21.90
CA GLU A 83 8.72 -4.13 -22.74
C GLU A 83 9.75 -3.16 -22.12
N LEU A 84 9.69 -2.94 -20.80
CA LEU A 84 10.68 -2.14 -20.07
C LEU A 84 12.05 -2.82 -20.04
N ASP A 85 12.09 -4.14 -19.87
CA ASP A 85 13.32 -4.94 -19.88
C ASP A 85 14.05 -4.85 -21.23
N ASP A 86 13.31 -5.03 -22.33
CA ASP A 86 13.82 -4.90 -23.70
C ASP A 86 14.35 -3.49 -23.98
N SER A 87 13.73 -2.45 -23.41
CA SER A 87 14.20 -1.06 -23.55
C SER A 87 15.53 -0.78 -22.84
N LEU A 88 15.95 -1.69 -21.94
CA LEU A 88 17.21 -1.67 -21.21
C LEU A 88 18.13 -2.84 -21.64
N ASP A 89 18.01 -3.24 -22.91
CA ASP A 89 18.82 -4.29 -23.57
C ASP A 89 18.72 -5.68 -22.89
N GLY A 90 17.63 -5.97 -22.17
CA GLY A 90 17.43 -7.24 -21.45
C GLY A 90 18.41 -7.45 -20.29
N ILE A 91 19.07 -6.37 -19.83
CA ILE A 91 19.97 -6.38 -18.67
C ILE A 91 19.24 -6.51 -17.32
N PRO A 92 18.05 -5.91 -17.12
CA PRO A 92 17.36 -5.98 -15.83
C PRO A 92 17.05 -7.42 -15.37
N ILE A 93 16.95 -7.60 -14.05
CA ILE A 93 16.41 -8.85 -13.46
C ILE A 93 14.92 -8.63 -13.16
N GLN A 94 14.07 -9.50 -13.69
CA GLN A 94 12.63 -9.43 -13.50
C GLN A 94 12.18 -10.27 -12.29
N TYR A 95 11.24 -9.72 -11.50
CA TYR A 95 10.67 -10.36 -10.31
C TYR A 95 9.14 -10.27 -10.36
N ARG A 96 8.48 -11.41 -10.16
CA ARG A 96 7.02 -11.46 -9.95
C ARG A 96 6.72 -11.31 -8.47
N GLU A 97 6.04 -10.23 -8.10
CA GLU A 97 5.68 -9.95 -6.72
C GLU A 97 4.16 -10.12 -6.53
N ILE A 98 3.75 -10.97 -5.60
CA ILE A 98 2.33 -11.21 -5.32
C ILE A 98 1.98 -10.57 -3.99
N GLN A 99 0.84 -9.89 -3.92
CA GLN A 99 0.35 -9.31 -2.69
C GLN A 99 0.45 -10.32 -1.53
N ASN A 100 0.96 -9.87 -0.38
CA ASN A 100 1.25 -10.66 0.82
C ASN A 100 2.41 -11.67 0.71
N HIS A 101 2.98 -11.89 -0.47
CA HIS A 101 4.05 -12.86 -0.73
C HIS A 101 5.27 -12.20 -1.40
N GLU A 102 5.42 -10.89 -1.25
CA GLU A 102 6.51 -10.16 -1.87
C GLU A 102 7.87 -10.56 -1.30
N SER A 103 8.88 -10.49 -2.16
CA SER A 103 10.26 -10.73 -1.81
C SER A 103 10.75 -9.74 -0.75
N LYS A 104 11.71 -10.19 0.09
CA LYS A 104 12.39 -9.30 1.05
C LYS A 104 13.07 -8.12 0.36
N GLN A 105 13.51 -8.32 -0.88
CA GLN A 105 14.10 -7.29 -1.72
C GLN A 105 13.09 -6.19 -2.04
N PHE A 106 11.93 -6.57 -2.59
CA PHE A 106 10.86 -5.62 -2.91
C PHE A 106 10.43 -4.83 -1.68
N LEU A 107 10.17 -5.52 -0.57
CA LEU A 107 9.76 -4.86 0.68
C LEU A 107 10.82 -3.90 1.22
N SER A 108 12.11 -4.12 0.94
CA SER A 108 13.21 -3.26 1.43
C SER A 108 13.24 -1.86 0.84
N TYR A 109 12.56 -1.65 -0.30
CA TYR A 109 12.44 -0.36 -0.96
C TYR A 109 11.56 0.62 -0.18
N PHE A 110 10.57 0.09 0.54
CA PHE A 110 9.58 0.89 1.27
C PHE A 110 9.96 0.95 2.76
N LYS A 111 10.81 1.92 3.14
CA LYS A 111 11.22 2.10 4.55
C LYS A 111 10.04 2.35 5.48
N GLY A 112 9.01 3.03 4.96
CA GLY A 112 7.71 3.23 5.61
C GLY A 112 6.78 2.01 5.56
N GLY A 113 7.25 0.83 5.16
CA GLY A 113 6.41 -0.34 4.94
C GLY A 113 5.48 -0.20 3.73
N ILE A 114 4.78 -1.28 3.42
CA ILE A 114 3.80 -1.33 2.33
C ILE A 114 2.38 -1.18 2.87
N ARG A 115 1.52 -0.49 2.12
CA ARG A 115 0.11 -0.28 2.43
C ARG A 115 -0.76 -0.86 1.34
N TYR A 116 -1.63 -1.79 1.69
CA TYR A 116 -2.64 -2.32 0.78
C TYR A 116 -3.94 -1.58 0.95
N MET A 117 -4.38 -0.94 -0.13
CA MET A 117 -5.60 -0.16 -0.21
C MET A 117 -6.70 -0.98 -0.88
N VAL A 118 -7.93 -0.87 -0.38
CA VAL A 118 -9.10 -1.51 -1.02
C VAL A 118 -9.46 -0.75 -2.29
N GLY A 119 -9.84 -1.48 -3.34
CA GLY A 119 -10.25 -0.91 -4.62
C GLY A 119 -9.11 -0.93 -5.64
N GLY A 120 -9.17 0.00 -6.58
CA GLY A 120 -8.37 0.02 -7.81
C GLY A 120 -8.98 0.93 -8.87
N VAL A 121 -8.39 1.00 -10.07
CA VAL A 121 -8.79 1.89 -11.18
C VAL A 121 -10.27 1.73 -11.51
N ASP A 122 -10.74 0.49 -11.58
CA ASP A 122 -12.13 0.16 -11.93
C ASP A 122 -13.13 0.56 -10.84
N THR A 123 -12.68 0.62 -9.58
CA THR A 123 -13.54 1.05 -8.45
C THR A 123 -13.45 2.55 -8.18
N ALA A 124 -12.33 3.20 -8.52
CA ALA A 124 -12.17 4.65 -8.45
C ALA A 124 -13.15 5.37 -9.39
N LEU A 125 -13.48 4.76 -10.53
CA LEU A 125 -14.51 5.25 -11.46
C LEU A 125 -15.94 5.12 -10.93
N ARG A 126 -16.19 4.27 -9.92
CA ARG A 126 -17.54 3.94 -9.44
C ARG A 126 -18.01 4.72 -8.21
N ARG A 127 -17.18 5.60 -7.61
CA ARG A 127 -17.57 6.33 -6.39
C ARG A 127 -16.99 7.74 -6.33
N PHE A 128 -17.62 8.67 -7.04
CA PHE A 128 -17.57 10.10 -6.70
C PHE A 128 -18.95 10.56 -6.23
N ASP A 129 -19.31 10.18 -5.01
CA ASP A 129 -20.15 11.05 -4.17
C ASP A 129 -19.19 11.86 -3.30
N SER A 130 -18.61 12.89 -3.92
CA SER A 130 -17.68 13.82 -3.30
C SER A 130 -18.42 14.72 -2.31
N ASN A 131 -18.58 14.26 -1.06
CA ASN A 131 -18.58 15.12 0.13
C ASN A 131 -18.58 14.40 1.49
N THR A 132 -18.67 13.07 1.52
CA THR A 132 -18.82 12.35 2.81
C THR A 132 -17.59 11.51 3.10
N PHE A 133 -16.86 11.87 4.15
CA PHE A 133 -15.78 11.05 4.68
C PHE A 133 -16.31 9.64 5.04
N LYS A 134 -15.60 8.59 4.60
CA LYS A 134 -15.92 7.20 4.92
C LYS A 134 -14.91 6.65 5.92
N LYS A 135 -15.40 6.11 7.04
CA LYS A 135 -14.56 5.44 8.04
C LYS A 135 -13.82 4.26 7.42
N ARG A 136 -12.57 4.06 7.86
CA ARG A 136 -11.69 2.97 7.39
C ARG A 136 -11.03 2.30 8.59
N LEU A 137 -10.86 0.98 8.51
CA LEU A 137 -10.09 0.21 9.47
C LEU A 137 -8.83 -0.31 8.78
N PHE A 138 -7.67 -0.11 9.40
CA PHE A 138 -6.40 -0.65 8.96
C PHE A 138 -5.88 -1.67 9.95
N HIS A 139 -5.36 -2.78 9.45
CA HIS A 139 -4.68 -3.83 10.19
C HIS A 139 -3.18 -3.69 9.98
N VAL A 140 -2.45 -3.54 11.07
CA VAL A 140 -0.99 -3.43 11.10
C VAL A 140 -0.41 -4.72 11.67
N LYS A 141 0.35 -5.44 10.84
CA LYS A 141 0.90 -6.74 11.18
C LYS A 141 2.33 -6.90 10.69
N GLY A 142 3.19 -7.49 11.52
CA GLY A 142 4.51 -7.97 11.12
C GLY A 142 5.61 -7.68 12.13
N LYS A 143 6.78 -8.28 11.90
CA LYS A 143 7.94 -8.15 12.79
C LYS A 143 9.07 -7.28 12.23
N ARG A 144 9.46 -7.50 10.97
CA ARG A 144 10.57 -6.78 10.31
C ARG A 144 10.08 -5.73 9.30
N ASN A 145 9.12 -6.10 8.47
CA ASN A 145 8.46 -5.22 7.51
C ASN A 145 6.97 -5.23 7.84
N CYS A 146 6.53 -4.33 8.72
CA CYS A 146 5.11 -4.23 9.07
C CYS A 146 4.32 -3.86 7.83
N ARG A 147 3.28 -4.63 7.55
CA ARG A 147 2.30 -4.37 6.49
C ARG A 147 1.11 -3.66 7.11
N VAL A 148 0.55 -2.73 6.34
CA VAL A 148 -0.68 -2.05 6.71
C VAL A 148 -1.73 -2.41 5.67
N GLN A 149 -2.79 -3.07 6.07
CA GLN A 149 -3.85 -3.49 5.15
C GLN A 149 -5.16 -2.84 5.55
N GLN A 150 -5.85 -2.19 4.62
CA GLN A 150 -7.23 -1.81 4.87
C GLN A 150 -8.10 -3.07 4.92
N VAL A 151 -8.88 -3.22 5.99
CA VAL A 151 -9.76 -4.36 6.28
C VAL A 151 -11.20 -3.89 6.47
N ASP A 152 -12.14 -4.84 6.56
CA ASP A 152 -13.54 -4.52 6.79
C ASP A 152 -13.72 -3.79 8.13
N LEU A 153 -14.54 -2.74 8.12
CA LEU A 153 -14.91 -1.94 9.30
C LEU A 153 -15.81 -2.77 10.22
N SER A 154 -15.23 -3.72 10.92
CA SER A 154 -15.94 -4.66 11.78
C SER A 154 -15.07 -5.12 12.94
N VAL A 155 -15.72 -5.36 14.09
CA VAL A 155 -15.11 -6.02 15.25
C VAL A 155 -14.58 -7.41 14.91
N GLN A 156 -15.14 -8.10 13.92
CA GLN A 156 -14.63 -9.40 13.49
C GLN A 156 -13.21 -9.32 12.90
N SER A 157 -12.84 -8.19 12.29
CA SER A 157 -11.50 -7.98 11.70
C SER A 157 -10.38 -7.88 12.74
N LEU A 158 -10.70 -7.46 13.98
CA LEU A 158 -9.68 -7.26 15.02
C LEU A 158 -8.99 -8.58 15.41
N ASN A 159 -7.90 -8.55 16.16
CA ASN A 159 -7.39 -9.71 16.91
C ASN A 159 -6.43 -9.22 18.00
N GLN A 160 -6.26 -10.00 19.07
CA GLN A 160 -5.47 -9.56 20.23
C GLN A 160 -3.96 -9.46 19.96
N GLY A 161 -3.46 -10.04 18.87
CA GLY A 161 -2.04 -10.15 18.54
C GLY A 161 -1.47 -9.06 17.65
N ASP A 162 -2.31 -8.16 17.12
CA ASP A 162 -1.90 -7.18 16.13
C ASP A 162 -2.43 -5.77 16.49
N VAL A 163 -2.06 -4.75 15.70
CA VAL A 163 -2.49 -3.35 15.90
C VAL A 163 -3.51 -2.97 14.84
N PHE A 164 -4.52 -2.18 15.22
CA PHE A 164 -5.58 -1.72 14.31
C PHE A 164 -5.75 -0.21 14.40
N ILE A 165 -5.95 0.44 13.25
CA ILE A 165 -6.15 1.89 13.17
C ILE A 165 -7.54 2.15 12.62
N LEU A 166 -8.42 2.69 13.44
CA LEU A 166 -9.74 3.15 13.02
C LEU A 166 -9.67 4.64 12.72
N ASP A 167 -9.72 4.95 11.43
CA ASP A 167 -9.87 6.32 10.96
C ASP A 167 -11.37 6.68 10.95
N ALA A 168 -11.79 7.43 11.98
CA ALA A 168 -13.16 7.93 12.15
C ALA A 168 -13.29 9.41 11.75
N GLY A 169 -12.30 9.98 11.07
CA GLY A 169 -12.39 11.31 10.49
C GLY A 169 -11.79 12.39 11.37
N THR A 170 -12.54 12.82 12.40
CA THR A 170 -12.05 13.80 13.40
C THR A 170 -11.21 13.15 14.49
N THR A 171 -11.39 11.85 14.70
CA THR A 171 -10.60 11.05 15.64
C THR A 171 -10.05 9.83 14.92
N ILE A 172 -8.78 9.53 15.19
CA ILE A 172 -8.08 8.35 14.70
C ILE A 172 -7.73 7.53 15.94
N PHE A 173 -8.32 6.35 16.06
CA PHE A 173 -8.03 5.44 17.15
C PHE A 173 -6.95 4.45 16.74
N VAL A 174 -5.95 4.24 17.59
CA VAL A 174 -4.95 3.18 17.46
C VAL A 174 -5.22 2.16 18.54
N TRP A 175 -5.86 1.07 18.16
CA TRP A 175 -6.12 -0.06 19.03
C TRP A 175 -4.90 -0.98 19.04
N ASN A 176 -4.21 -1.05 20.18
CA ASN A 176 -3.07 -1.93 20.38
C ASN A 176 -3.57 -3.23 21.02
N GLY A 177 -3.57 -4.31 20.24
CA GLY A 177 -3.90 -5.63 20.79
C GLY A 177 -2.99 -5.95 21.97
N PRO A 178 -3.51 -6.57 23.05
CA PRO A 178 -2.72 -6.81 24.26
C PRO A 178 -1.46 -7.67 24.01
N GLN A 179 -1.49 -8.51 22.97
CA GLN A 179 -0.38 -9.38 22.55
C GLN A 179 0.40 -8.80 21.36
N SER A 180 0.07 -7.60 20.88
CA SER A 180 0.79 -6.94 19.77
C SER A 180 2.23 -6.59 20.12
N ASN A 181 3.11 -6.67 19.12
CA ASN A 181 4.53 -6.42 19.33
C ASN A 181 4.90 -4.93 19.21
N VAL A 182 6.04 -4.55 19.79
CA VAL A 182 6.51 -3.15 19.83
C VAL A 182 6.64 -2.53 18.42
N GLY A 183 7.08 -3.32 17.43
CA GLY A 183 7.21 -2.85 16.05
C GLY A 183 5.86 -2.50 15.44
N GLU A 184 4.83 -3.32 15.68
CA GLU A 184 3.46 -3.03 15.23
C GLU A 184 2.89 -1.79 15.90
N ARG A 185 3.12 -1.59 17.20
CA ARG A 185 2.64 -0.41 17.94
C ARG A 185 3.31 0.89 17.46
N ILE A 186 4.63 0.87 17.29
CA ILE A 186 5.37 2.00 16.71
C ILE A 186 4.83 2.31 15.32
N LYS A 187 4.64 1.27 14.50
CA LYS A 187 4.11 1.45 13.15
C LYS A 187 2.69 2.00 13.15
N GLY A 188 1.80 1.45 13.98
CA GLY A 188 0.42 1.92 14.11
C GLY A 188 0.34 3.41 14.46
N ALA A 189 1.15 3.85 15.42
CA ALA A 189 1.23 5.25 15.80
C ALA A 189 1.83 6.15 14.70
N GLU A 190 2.81 5.66 13.94
CA GLU A 190 3.38 6.35 12.77
C GLU A 190 2.31 6.57 11.68
N ILE A 191 1.57 5.52 11.31
CA ILE A 191 0.50 5.59 10.31
C ILE A 191 -0.61 6.54 10.77
N ALA A 192 -1.03 6.47 12.03
CA ALA A 192 -2.05 7.38 12.56
C ALA A 192 -1.63 8.86 12.49
N ARG A 193 -0.36 9.16 12.80
CA ARG A 193 0.21 10.50 12.61
C ARG A 193 0.20 10.93 11.16
N GLN A 194 0.57 10.03 10.25
CA GLN A 194 0.55 10.34 8.83
C GLN A 194 -0.86 10.64 8.32
N ILE A 195 -1.85 9.82 8.66
CA ILE A 195 -3.26 10.09 8.30
C ILE A 195 -3.69 11.45 8.86
N ARG A 196 -3.37 11.75 10.12
CA ARG A 196 -3.68 13.04 10.74
C ARG A 196 -3.05 14.21 9.97
N ASP A 197 -1.76 14.14 9.67
CA ASP A 197 -1.01 15.27 9.14
C ASP A 197 -1.29 15.48 7.65
N GLU A 198 -1.28 14.40 6.86
CA GLU A 198 -1.42 14.45 5.40
C GLU A 198 -2.89 14.47 4.95
N GLU A 199 -3.75 13.64 5.53
CA GLU A 199 -5.15 13.51 5.09
C GLU A 199 -6.11 14.41 5.88
N ARG A 200 -5.75 14.81 7.10
CA ARG A 200 -6.59 15.65 7.99
C ARG A 200 -6.04 17.04 8.24
N ALA A 201 -4.96 17.41 7.55
CA ALA A 201 -4.28 18.70 7.71
C ALA A 201 -3.96 19.01 9.18
N GLY A 202 -3.57 17.98 9.96
CA GLY A 202 -3.21 18.08 11.38
C GLY A 202 -4.39 18.20 12.35
N ARG A 203 -5.64 18.22 11.88
CA ARG A 203 -6.82 18.58 12.70
C ARG A 203 -7.45 17.42 13.46
N ALA A 204 -7.12 16.18 13.12
CA ALA A 204 -7.68 15.02 13.79
C ALA A 204 -6.97 14.72 15.12
N LYS A 205 -7.74 14.27 16.11
CA LYS A 205 -7.21 13.75 17.38
C LYS A 205 -6.72 12.32 17.17
N ILE A 206 -5.59 11.95 17.78
CA ILE A 206 -5.15 10.55 17.86
C ILE A 206 -5.39 10.03 19.27
N GLU A 207 -6.06 8.90 19.39
CA GLU A 207 -6.29 8.20 20.66
C GLU A 207 -5.63 6.83 20.62
N LEU A 208 -4.69 6.59 21.55
CA LEU A 208 -4.07 5.29 21.73
C LEU A 208 -4.89 4.47 22.73
N ILE A 209 -5.26 3.26 22.34
CA ILE A 209 -6.05 2.34 23.15
C ILE A 209 -5.18 1.13 23.47
N ASP A 210 -4.76 1.04 24.74
CA ASP A 210 -3.89 -0.02 25.25
C ASP A 210 -4.67 -1.02 26.13
N GLU A 211 -4.16 -1.35 27.31
CA GLU A 211 -4.61 -2.49 28.13
C GLU A 211 -6.06 -2.40 28.63
N SER A 212 -6.64 -1.20 28.71
CA SER A 212 -8.05 -0.97 29.08
C SER A 212 -9.01 -0.97 27.87
N TRP A 213 -8.60 -1.54 26.73
CA TRP A 213 -9.37 -1.47 25.49
C TRP A 213 -10.80 -2.01 25.60
N ALA A 214 -11.05 -3.04 26.41
CA ALA A 214 -12.35 -3.71 26.49
C ALA A 214 -13.50 -2.78 26.95
N SER A 215 -13.18 -1.69 27.66
CA SER A 215 -14.13 -0.68 28.13
C SER A 215 -14.13 0.60 27.30
N HIS A 216 -13.41 0.65 26.17
CA HIS A 216 -13.31 1.86 25.35
C HIS A 216 -14.55 2.05 24.45
N ASN A 217 -15.61 2.63 25.01
CA ASN A 217 -16.92 2.75 24.37
C ASN A 217 -16.89 3.45 23.00
N ASP A 218 -16.14 4.55 22.88
CA ASP A 218 -16.14 5.35 21.65
C ASP A 218 -15.57 4.59 20.46
N PHE A 219 -14.50 3.81 20.65
CA PHE A 219 -13.92 2.99 19.59
C PHE A 219 -14.91 1.97 19.05
N PHE A 220 -15.53 1.18 19.93
CA PHE A 220 -16.47 0.15 19.52
C PHE A 220 -17.72 0.74 18.89
N LYS A 221 -18.21 1.88 19.42
CA LYS A 221 -19.30 2.64 18.82
C LYS A 221 -18.95 3.11 17.40
N GLU A 222 -17.77 3.69 17.21
CA GLU A 222 -17.31 4.15 15.89
C GLU A 222 -17.13 3.00 14.90
N LEU A 223 -16.78 1.81 15.39
CA LEU A 223 -16.69 0.54 14.66
C LEU A 223 -18.07 -0.11 14.39
N GLY A 224 -19.15 0.39 15.00
CA GLY A 224 -20.51 -0.15 14.85
C GLY A 224 -20.80 -1.38 15.72
N SER A 225 -20.19 -1.48 16.90
CA SER A 225 -20.28 -2.63 17.83
C SER A 225 -20.37 -2.19 19.29
N SER A 226 -20.70 -3.12 20.18
CA SER A 226 -20.70 -2.88 21.63
C SER A 226 -19.33 -3.23 22.27
N PRO A 227 -18.95 -2.58 23.39
CA PRO A 227 -17.76 -2.97 24.16
C PRO A 227 -17.79 -4.44 24.59
N GLY A 228 -16.62 -5.07 24.71
CA GLY A 228 -16.51 -6.48 25.13
C GLY A 228 -16.90 -7.51 24.06
N SER A 229 -17.12 -7.10 22.81
CA SER A 229 -17.53 -8.00 21.71
C SER A 229 -16.38 -8.85 21.12
N LYS A 230 -15.25 -9.00 21.83
CA LYS A 230 -14.08 -9.75 21.34
C LYS A 230 -13.23 -10.36 22.45
#